data_AF-Q6IU33-F1
#
_entry.id   AF-Q6IU33-F1
#
_cell.length_a   1.000
_cell.length_b   1.000
_cell.length_c   1.000
_cell.angle_alpha   90.00
_cell.angle_beta   90.00
_cell.angle_gamma   90.00
#
_symmetry.space_group_name_H-M   'P 1'
#
loop_
_entity.id
_entity.type
_entity.pdbx_description
1 polymer ?
#
loop_
_entity_poly.entity_id
_entity_poly.type
_entity_poly.pdbx_seq_one_letter_code
_entity_poly.pdbx_strand_id
1 'polypeptide(L)'
;DQISRERALELLKPLLEDEKALKVGQNLKYDRGILANYGIELRGIAFDTMLESYILNSVAGRHDMDSLAERWLKHKTITFEEIAGKGKNQLTFNQIALEEAGRYAAEDADVTLQLHLKMWPDLQKHKGPLNVFENIEMPLVPVLSRIERNGVKIDPKVLHNHSEELTLRLAELEKKAHE
;
A
#
# COMPACT_ATOMS: atom_id res chain seq x y z
N ASP A 1 8.53 -14.03 -25.14
CA ASP A 1 9.73 -13.53 -24.44
C ASP A 1 9.40 -12.36 -23.55
N GLN A 2 9.92 -12.35 -22.32
CA GLN A 2 9.79 -11.20 -21.41
C GLN A 2 10.70 -10.07 -21.89
N ILE A 3 10.18 -8.83 -21.88
CA ILE A 3 11.02 -7.65 -22.11
C ILE A 3 11.87 -7.34 -20.87
N SER A 4 13.03 -6.71 -21.06
CA SER A 4 13.84 -6.23 -19.94
C SER A 4 13.05 -5.25 -19.08
N ARG A 5 13.30 -5.23 -17.77
CA ARG A 5 12.69 -4.26 -16.83
C ARG A 5 12.88 -2.82 -17.30
N GLU A 6 14.08 -2.47 -17.75
CA GLU A 6 14.43 -1.12 -18.19
C GLU A 6 13.53 -0.68 -19.36
N ARG A 7 13.36 -1.56 -20.35
CA ARG A 7 12.42 -1.34 -21.46
C ARG A 7 10.96 -1.25 -21.01
N ALA A 8 10.52 -2.10 -20.09
CA ALA A 8 9.15 -2.05 -19.57
C ALA A 8 8.86 -0.73 -18.86
N LEU A 9 9.78 -0.28 -17.99
CA LEU A 9 9.68 0.98 -17.27
C LEU A 9 9.71 2.18 -18.21
N GLU A 10 10.57 2.15 -19.25
CA GLU A 10 10.61 3.20 -20.29
C GLU A 10 9.25 3.33 -21.01
N LEU A 11 8.60 2.20 -21.34
CA LEU A 11 7.32 2.18 -22.03
C LEU A 11 6.16 2.63 -21.12
N LEU A 12 6.20 2.28 -19.84
CA LEU A 12 5.14 2.62 -18.88
C LEU A 12 5.26 4.03 -18.31
N LYS A 13 6.48 4.58 -18.22
CA LYS A 13 6.75 5.88 -17.60
C LYS A 13 5.85 7.01 -18.12
N PRO A 14 5.66 7.21 -19.45
CA PRO A 14 4.78 8.26 -19.94
C PRO A 14 3.34 8.17 -19.40
N LEU A 15 2.81 6.95 -19.29
CA LEU A 15 1.46 6.72 -18.75
C LEU A 15 1.42 6.92 -17.24
N LEU A 16 2.41 6.41 -16.51
CA LEU A 16 2.48 6.50 -15.06
C LEU A 16 2.69 7.93 -14.57
N GLU A 17 3.41 8.77 -15.32
CA GLU A 17 3.67 10.17 -14.97
C GLU A 17 2.61 11.15 -15.51
N ASP A 18 1.70 10.72 -16.39
CA ASP A 18 0.63 11.57 -16.93
C ASP A 18 -0.46 11.83 -15.87
N GLU A 19 -0.61 13.09 -15.45
CA GLU A 19 -1.63 13.53 -14.50
C GLU A 19 -3.07 13.41 -15.05
N LYS A 20 -3.24 13.41 -16.38
CA LYS A 20 -4.56 13.30 -17.02
C LYS A 20 -5.01 11.86 -17.18
N ALA A 21 -4.07 10.93 -17.24
CA ALA A 21 -4.37 9.50 -17.15
C ALA A 21 -4.65 9.16 -15.69
N LEU A 22 -5.92 9.17 -15.29
CA LEU A 22 -6.32 8.88 -13.91
C LEU A 22 -6.08 7.41 -13.57
N LYS A 23 -5.58 7.15 -12.35
CA LYS A 23 -5.31 5.81 -11.82
C LYS A 23 -6.22 5.51 -10.66
N VAL A 24 -6.79 4.31 -10.73
CA VAL A 24 -7.46 3.61 -9.63
C VAL A 24 -6.52 2.50 -9.20
N GLY A 25 -6.34 2.31 -7.90
CA GLY A 25 -5.47 1.26 -7.37
C GLY A 25 -5.83 0.89 -5.94
N GLN A 26 -5.12 -0.08 -5.39
CA GLN A 26 -5.24 -0.49 -3.99
C GLN A 26 -3.92 -0.16 -3.29
N ASN A 27 -3.94 0.73 -2.29
CA ASN A 27 -2.73 1.16 -1.56
C ASN A 27 -1.64 1.83 -2.45
N LEU A 28 -2.04 2.76 -3.32
CA LEU A 28 -1.18 3.43 -4.31
C LEU A 28 -0.04 4.27 -3.70
N LYS A 29 -0.11 4.60 -2.40
CA LYS A 29 1.01 5.21 -1.67
C LYS A 29 2.27 4.33 -1.75
N TYR A 30 2.08 3.01 -1.61
CA TYR A 30 3.17 2.02 -1.68
C TYR A 30 3.73 1.95 -3.11
N ASP A 31 2.89 1.79 -4.12
CA ASP A 31 3.31 1.71 -5.52
C ASP A 31 4.06 2.96 -5.97
N ARG A 32 3.59 4.14 -5.57
CA ARG A 32 4.29 5.41 -5.76
C ARG A 32 5.69 5.37 -5.16
N GLY A 33 5.81 4.84 -3.94
CA GLY A 33 7.09 4.66 -3.25
C GLY A 33 8.05 3.72 -3.99
N ILE A 34 7.54 2.60 -4.51
CA ILE A 34 8.32 1.63 -5.29
C ILE A 34 8.77 2.22 -6.63
N LEU A 35 7.86 2.85 -7.37
CA LEU A 35 8.16 3.46 -8.67
C LEU A 35 9.19 4.59 -8.58
N ALA A 36 9.18 5.35 -7.48
CA ALA A 36 10.16 6.40 -7.24
C ALA A 36 11.59 5.85 -7.07
N ASN A 37 11.79 4.57 -6.73
CA ASN A 37 13.12 3.93 -6.75
C ASN A 37 13.68 3.76 -8.17
N TYR A 38 12.79 3.80 -9.16
CA TYR A 38 13.13 3.71 -10.58
C TYR A 38 13.06 5.07 -11.29
N GLY A 39 13.01 6.17 -10.52
CA GLY A 39 12.92 7.53 -11.07
C GLY A 39 11.61 7.77 -11.84
N ILE A 40 10.53 7.12 -11.44
CA ILE A 40 9.18 7.31 -11.96
C ILE A 40 8.33 7.97 -10.88
N GLU A 41 7.77 9.14 -11.18
CA GLU A 41 6.86 9.85 -10.31
C GLU A 41 5.42 9.46 -10.64
N LEU A 42 4.79 8.56 -9.87
CA LEU A 42 3.42 8.15 -10.13
C LEU A 42 2.45 9.33 -9.93
N ARG A 43 1.86 9.85 -11.01
CA ARG A 43 0.91 10.97 -10.99
C ARG A 43 -0.49 10.54 -11.42
N GLY A 44 -1.48 11.39 -11.22
CA GLY A 44 -2.86 11.08 -11.59
C GLY A 44 -3.52 10.01 -10.71
N ILE A 45 -3.03 9.80 -9.48
CA ILE A 45 -3.71 8.93 -8.49
C ILE A 45 -5.06 9.57 -8.17
N ALA A 46 -6.13 8.96 -8.65
CA ALA A 46 -7.48 9.49 -8.53
C ALA A 46 -8.29 8.77 -7.45
N PHE A 47 -8.08 7.46 -7.31
CA PHE A 47 -8.83 6.62 -6.38
C PHE A 47 -7.95 5.54 -5.76
N ASP A 48 -8.16 5.30 -4.46
CA ASP A 48 -7.55 4.20 -3.72
C ASP A 48 -8.65 3.38 -3.03
N THR A 49 -8.86 2.14 -3.46
CA THR A 49 -9.96 1.30 -3.00
C THR A 49 -9.86 0.91 -1.53
N MET A 50 -8.64 0.89 -0.96
CA MET A 50 -8.45 0.69 0.48
C MET A 50 -9.02 1.89 1.25
N LEU A 51 -8.73 3.11 0.79
CA LEU A 51 -9.21 4.34 1.40
C LEU A 51 -10.72 4.53 1.19
N GLU A 52 -11.24 4.19 0.01
CA GLU A 52 -12.69 4.20 -0.24
C GLU A 52 -13.40 3.30 0.76
N SER A 53 -12.92 2.07 0.95
CA SER A 53 -13.51 1.15 1.92
C SER A 53 -13.40 1.66 3.35
N TYR A 54 -12.25 2.23 3.73
CA TYR A 54 -12.04 2.75 5.08
C TYR A 54 -12.97 3.92 5.39
N ILE A 55 -13.12 4.85 4.46
CA ILE A 55 -14.00 6.01 4.60
C ILE A 55 -15.48 5.61 4.62
N LEU A 56 -15.86 4.61 3.83
CA LEU A 56 -17.22 4.07 3.86
C LEU A 56 -17.57 3.43 5.20
N ASN A 57 -16.68 2.60 5.73
CA ASN A 57 -16.91 1.92 7.00
C ASN A 57 -15.59 1.41 7.62
N SER A 58 -14.99 2.24 8.46
CA SER A 58 -13.72 1.96 9.13
C SER A 58 -13.77 0.82 10.16
N VAL A 59 -14.97 0.37 10.55
CA VAL A 59 -15.17 -0.73 11.51
C VAL A 59 -15.58 -2.05 10.85
N ALA A 60 -15.68 -2.08 9.51
CA ALA A 60 -16.10 -3.26 8.76
C ALA A 60 -15.10 -4.44 8.77
N GLY A 61 -13.96 -4.28 9.46
CA GLY A 61 -12.89 -5.27 9.54
C GLY A 61 -11.71 -4.89 8.66
N ARG A 62 -11.14 -5.88 7.97
CA ARG A 62 -9.96 -5.69 7.12
C ARG A 62 -10.32 -4.96 5.81
N HIS A 63 -9.37 -4.17 5.31
CA HIS A 63 -9.48 -3.38 4.07
C HIS A 63 -8.47 -3.82 2.99
N ASP A 64 -7.82 -4.97 3.16
CA ASP A 64 -7.04 -5.60 2.09
C ASP A 64 -7.92 -6.10 0.95
N MET A 65 -7.34 -6.23 -0.24
CA MET A 65 -8.06 -6.55 -1.46
C MET A 65 -8.84 -7.86 -1.34
N ASP A 66 -8.24 -8.91 -0.78
CA ASP A 66 -8.87 -10.23 -0.62
C ASP A 66 -10.16 -10.13 0.22
N SER A 67 -10.07 -9.45 1.37
CA SER A 67 -11.21 -9.23 2.26
C SER A 67 -12.31 -8.39 1.60
N LEU A 68 -11.92 -7.39 0.80
CA LEU A 68 -12.86 -6.53 0.07
C LEU A 68 -13.53 -7.27 -1.08
N ALA A 69 -12.78 -8.04 -1.87
CA ALA A 69 -13.28 -8.84 -2.97
C ALA A 69 -14.31 -9.87 -2.49
N GLU A 70 -14.04 -10.56 -1.37
CA GLU A 70 -14.99 -11.49 -0.79
C GLU A 70 -16.26 -10.77 -0.32
N ARG A 71 -16.10 -9.66 0.42
CA ARG A 71 -17.23 -8.92 1.00
C ARG A 71 -18.13 -8.31 -0.07
N TRP A 72 -17.54 -7.56 -0.98
CA TRP A 72 -18.23 -6.74 -1.97
C TRP A 72 -18.54 -7.50 -3.25
N LEU A 73 -17.61 -8.31 -3.76
CA LEU A 73 -17.77 -8.97 -5.06
C LEU A 73 -18.20 -10.44 -4.93
N LYS A 74 -18.16 -11.03 -3.73
CA LYS A 74 -18.33 -12.48 -3.51
C LYS A 74 -17.32 -13.28 -4.33
N HIS A 75 -16.14 -12.71 -4.51
CA HIS A 75 -15.03 -13.26 -5.28
C HIS A 75 -13.88 -13.65 -4.36
N LYS A 76 -13.31 -14.83 -4.58
CA LYS A 76 -12.07 -15.23 -3.93
C LYS A 76 -10.93 -14.94 -4.91
N THR A 77 -10.07 -13.99 -4.55
CA THR A 77 -8.85 -13.66 -5.28
C THR A 77 -7.85 -14.81 -5.26
N ILE A 78 -7.02 -14.87 -6.29
CA ILE A 78 -5.82 -15.70 -6.34
C ILE A 78 -4.84 -15.10 -5.34
N THR A 79 -4.44 -15.88 -4.35
CA THR A 79 -3.48 -15.41 -3.35
C THR A 79 -2.05 -15.53 -3.87
N PHE A 80 -1.15 -14.67 -3.40
CA PHE A 80 0.27 -14.80 -3.74
C PHE A 80 0.83 -16.17 -3.32
N GLU A 81 0.36 -16.72 -2.20
CA GLU A 81 0.78 -18.05 -1.74
C GLU A 81 0.33 -19.19 -2.67
N GLU A 82 -0.77 -19.04 -3.41
CA GLU A 82 -1.23 -20.05 -4.38
C GLU A 82 -0.29 -20.15 -5.59
N ILE A 83 0.33 -19.03 -6.00
CA ILE A 83 1.25 -19.00 -7.15
C ILE A 83 2.73 -19.08 -6.76
N ALA A 84 3.09 -18.65 -5.55
CA ALA A 84 4.46 -18.58 -5.09
C ALA A 84 4.80 -19.67 -4.06
N GLY A 85 3.81 -20.39 -3.53
CA GLY A 85 4.01 -21.29 -2.39
C GLY A 85 4.16 -20.53 -1.06
N LYS A 86 4.65 -21.23 -0.03
CA LYS A 86 4.70 -20.72 1.35
C LYS A 86 6.03 -20.99 2.06
N GLY A 87 6.32 -20.17 3.07
CA GLY A 87 7.45 -20.37 3.98
C GLY A 87 8.81 -20.25 3.30
N LYS A 88 9.78 -21.05 3.75
CA LYS A 88 11.18 -20.98 3.26
C LYS A 88 11.33 -21.30 1.77
N ASN A 89 10.36 -21.98 1.17
CA ASN A 89 10.36 -22.37 -0.25
C ASN A 89 9.47 -21.45 -1.10
N GLN A 90 8.96 -20.35 -0.53
CA GLN A 90 8.17 -19.40 -1.29
C GLN A 90 9.03 -18.76 -2.39
N LEU A 91 8.54 -18.83 -3.62
CA LEU A 91 9.15 -18.25 -4.80
C LEU A 91 9.04 -16.73 -4.76
N THR A 92 10.04 -16.07 -5.33
CA THR A 92 9.94 -14.65 -5.65
C THR A 92 9.15 -14.47 -6.95
N PHE A 93 8.51 -13.32 -7.15
CA PHE A 93 7.61 -13.09 -8.29
C PHE A 93 8.26 -13.36 -9.66
N ASN A 94 9.56 -13.06 -9.80
CA ASN A 94 10.33 -13.31 -11.02
C ASN A 94 10.66 -14.79 -11.28
N GLN A 95 10.33 -15.69 -10.35
CA GLN A 95 10.47 -17.15 -10.51
C GLN A 95 9.16 -17.84 -10.87
N ILE A 96 8.05 -17.11 -10.91
CA ILE A 96 6.72 -17.63 -11.23
C ILE A 96 6.58 -17.72 -12.76
N ALA A 97 5.88 -18.74 -13.25
CA ALA A 97 5.61 -18.88 -14.68
C ALA A 97 4.86 -17.65 -15.20
N LEU A 98 5.21 -17.18 -16.40
CA LEU A 98 4.69 -15.92 -16.94
C LEU A 98 3.16 -15.92 -17.05
N GLU A 99 2.58 -17.06 -17.44
CA GLU A 99 1.15 -17.25 -17.57
C GLU A 99 0.43 -17.12 -16.22
N GLU A 100 1.00 -17.68 -15.15
CA GLU A 100 0.45 -17.60 -13.80
C GLU A 100 0.61 -16.20 -13.20
N ALA A 101 1.80 -15.62 -13.33
CA ALA A 101 2.09 -14.26 -12.90
C ALA A 101 1.19 -13.23 -13.62
N GLY A 102 0.99 -13.41 -14.93
CA GLY A 102 0.12 -12.57 -15.74
C GLY A 102 -1.35 -12.67 -15.31
N ARG A 103 -1.85 -13.89 -15.05
CA ARG A 103 -3.24 -14.08 -14.58
C ARG A 103 -3.46 -13.44 -13.21
N TYR A 104 -2.53 -13.64 -12.29
CA TYR A 104 -2.57 -13.04 -10.96
C TYR A 104 -2.55 -11.51 -11.01
N ALA A 105 -1.60 -10.93 -11.76
CA ALA A 105 -1.48 -9.47 -11.88
C ALA A 105 -2.68 -8.84 -12.60
N ALA A 106 -3.24 -9.51 -13.60
CA ALA A 106 -4.43 -9.04 -14.30
C ALA A 106 -5.67 -9.09 -13.39
N GLU A 107 -5.82 -10.14 -12.57
CA GLU A 107 -6.91 -10.23 -11.61
C GLU A 107 -6.82 -9.13 -10.55
N ASP A 108 -5.63 -8.84 -10.01
CA ASP A 108 -5.41 -7.77 -9.02
C ASP A 108 -5.89 -6.41 -9.54
N ALA A 109 -5.51 -6.06 -10.78
CA ALA A 109 -5.95 -4.84 -11.44
C ALA A 109 -7.47 -4.82 -11.73
N ASP A 110 -8.04 -5.94 -12.19
CA ASP A 110 -9.46 -6.04 -12.52
C ASP A 110 -10.35 -5.98 -11.27
N VAL A 111 -10.02 -6.75 -10.23
CA VAL A 111 -10.71 -6.74 -8.93
C VAL A 111 -10.67 -5.35 -8.32
N THR A 112 -9.52 -4.67 -8.37
CA THR A 112 -9.39 -3.30 -7.89
C THR A 112 -10.35 -2.35 -8.61
N LEU A 113 -10.44 -2.44 -9.93
CA LEU A 113 -11.40 -1.62 -10.68
C LEU A 113 -12.85 -1.96 -10.32
N GLN A 114 -13.19 -3.25 -10.23
CA GLN A 114 -14.54 -3.70 -9.86
C GLN A 114 -14.93 -3.24 -8.45
N LEU A 115 -13.99 -3.27 -7.50
CA LEU A 115 -14.18 -2.75 -6.14
C LEU A 115 -14.50 -1.27 -6.16
N HIS A 116 -13.71 -0.46 -6.87
CA HIS A 116 -13.96 0.97 -7.04
C HIS A 116 -15.35 1.23 -7.64
N LEU A 117 -15.69 0.57 -8.75
CA LEU A 117 -16.98 0.72 -9.43
C LEU A 117 -18.17 0.37 -8.52
N LYS A 118 -17.96 -0.48 -7.51
CA LYS A 118 -18.99 -0.86 -6.54
C LYS A 118 -19.07 0.06 -5.33
N MET A 119 -17.92 0.42 -4.75
CA MET A 119 -17.84 1.19 -3.51
C MET A 119 -18.01 2.69 -3.75
N TRP A 120 -17.46 3.22 -4.85
CA TRP A 120 -17.49 4.65 -5.13
C TRP A 120 -18.90 5.24 -5.22
N PRO A 121 -19.87 4.63 -5.94
CA PRO A 121 -21.24 5.13 -5.97
C PRO A 121 -21.92 5.12 -4.60
N ASP A 122 -21.57 4.19 -3.72
CA ASP A 122 -22.06 4.15 -2.34
C ASP A 122 -21.44 5.29 -1.52
N LEU A 123 -20.14 5.53 -1.66
CA LEU A 123 -19.43 6.61 -0.95
C LEU A 123 -19.99 7.98 -1.32
N GLN A 124 -20.28 8.19 -2.61
CA GLN A 124 -20.87 9.43 -3.12
C GLN A 124 -22.23 9.79 -2.50
N LYS A 125 -22.97 8.82 -1.93
CA LYS A 125 -24.23 9.08 -1.23
C LYS A 125 -24.03 9.82 0.10
N HIS A 126 -22.80 9.81 0.63
CA HIS A 126 -22.48 10.38 1.94
C HIS A 126 -21.58 11.61 1.80
N LYS A 127 -22.18 12.82 1.83
CA LYS A 127 -21.45 14.09 1.61
C LYS A 127 -20.23 14.30 2.53
N GLY A 128 -20.34 13.95 3.81
CA GLY A 128 -19.25 14.10 4.77
C GLY A 128 -18.05 13.19 4.43
N PRO A 129 -18.24 11.87 4.41
CA PRO A 129 -17.23 10.91 3.95
C PRO A 129 -16.63 11.25 2.59
N LEU A 130 -17.46 11.61 1.61
CA LEU A 130 -17.01 12.04 0.28
C LEU A 130 -16.02 13.21 0.36
N ASN A 131 -16.37 14.26 1.10
CA ASN A 131 -15.49 15.41 1.27
C ASN A 131 -14.16 15.04 1.94
N VAL A 132 -14.17 14.13 2.92
CA VAL A 132 -12.94 13.65 3.57
C VAL A 132 -12.07 12.89 2.57
N PHE A 133 -12.67 12.00 1.77
CA PHE A 133 -11.94 11.25 0.75
C PHE A 133 -11.27 12.20 -0.27
N GLU A 134 -12.05 13.10 -0.88
CA GLU A 134 -11.59 13.95 -1.99
C GLU A 134 -10.63 15.06 -1.53
N ASN A 135 -10.91 15.70 -0.39
CA ASN A 135 -10.20 16.91 0.02
C ASN A 135 -9.15 16.68 1.12
N ILE A 136 -9.10 15.49 1.72
CA ILE A 136 -8.16 15.16 2.80
C ILE A 136 -7.35 13.91 2.45
N GLU A 137 -7.98 12.75 2.30
CA GLU A 137 -7.26 11.48 2.17
C GLU A 137 -6.47 11.38 0.86
N MET A 138 -7.13 11.60 -0.30
CA MET A 138 -6.46 11.49 -1.59
C MET A 138 -5.31 12.52 -1.77
N PRO A 139 -5.45 13.80 -1.38
CA PRO A 139 -4.34 14.75 -1.38
C PRO A 139 -3.20 14.38 -0.43
N LEU A 140 -3.46 13.62 0.65
CA LEU A 140 -2.44 13.18 1.59
C LEU A 140 -1.60 12.01 1.08
N VAL A 141 -2.13 11.14 0.20
CA VAL A 141 -1.38 10.01 -0.38
C VAL A 141 0.02 10.41 -0.88
N PRO A 142 0.18 11.41 -1.78
CA PRO A 142 1.51 11.81 -2.24
C PRO A 142 2.34 12.50 -1.14
N VAL A 143 1.71 13.15 -0.17
CA VAL A 143 2.41 13.80 0.96
C VAL A 143 3.04 12.75 1.87
N LEU A 144 2.25 11.77 2.30
CA LEU A 144 2.71 10.68 3.18
C LEU A 144 3.77 9.82 2.49
N SER A 145 3.60 9.52 1.20
CA SER A 145 4.62 8.82 0.40
C SER A 145 5.97 9.56 0.42
N ARG A 146 5.97 10.90 0.32
CA ARG A 146 7.22 11.70 0.43
C ARG A 146 7.80 11.67 1.83
N ILE A 147 6.98 11.80 2.88
CA ILE A 147 7.43 11.76 4.28
C ILE A 147 8.10 10.41 4.56
N GLU A 148 7.47 9.30 4.15
CA GLU A 148 7.99 7.95 4.34
C GLU A 148 9.33 7.74 3.62
N ARG A 149 9.45 8.23 2.38
CA ARG A 149 10.70 8.14 1.62
C ARG A 149 11.83 9.00 2.19
N ASN A 150 11.51 10.17 2.72
CA ASN A 150 12.49 11.05 3.36
C ASN A 150 13.04 10.43 4.65
N GLY A 151 12.18 9.71 5.38
CA GLY A 151 12.51 9.15 6.68
C GLY A 151 12.84 10.21 7.73
N VAL A 152 13.49 9.77 8.80
CA VAL A 152 13.94 10.63 9.90
C VAL A 152 15.42 10.37 10.18
N LYS A 153 16.17 11.44 10.41
CA LYS A 153 17.59 11.34 10.81
C LYS A 153 17.65 10.94 12.28
N ILE A 154 18.29 9.81 12.56
CA ILE A 154 18.53 9.31 13.92
C ILE A 154 19.96 9.59 14.33
N ASP A 155 20.16 10.02 15.59
CA ASP A 155 21.47 10.08 16.25
C ASP A 155 21.62 8.86 17.18
N PRO A 156 22.40 7.84 16.80
CA PRO A 156 22.59 6.64 17.61
C PRO A 156 23.26 6.92 18.95
N LYS A 157 24.08 7.97 19.05
CA LYS A 157 24.81 8.30 20.28
C LYS A 157 23.86 8.82 21.35
N VAL A 158 22.94 9.71 20.97
CA VAL A 158 21.89 10.20 21.88
C VAL A 158 21.02 9.04 22.37
N LEU A 159 20.61 8.14 21.46
CA LEU A 159 19.83 6.96 21.83
C LEU A 159 20.58 6.02 22.77
N HIS A 160 21.89 5.83 22.56
CA HIS A 160 22.71 5.00 23.45
C HIS A 160 22.81 5.60 24.85
N ASN A 161 23.07 6.90 24.96
CA ASN A 161 23.13 7.59 26.25
C ASN A 161 21.80 7.49 27.02
N HIS A 162 20.66 7.67 26.33
CA HIS A 162 19.35 7.48 26.95
C HIS A 162 19.12 6.03 27.40
N SER A 163 19.60 5.05 26.62
CA SER A 163 19.50 3.64 27.01
C SER A 163 20.25 3.38 28.32
N GLU A 164 21.47 3.89 28.48
CA GLU A 164 22.26 3.74 29.70
C GLU A 164 21.56 4.40 30.91
N GLU A 165 21.05 5.62 30.74
CA GLU A 165 20.31 6.35 31.79
C GLU A 165 19.07 5.56 32.24
N LEU A 166 18.28 5.05 31.28
CA LEU A 166 17.09 4.27 31.57
C LEU A 166 17.43 2.94 32.27
N THR A 167 18.52 2.27 31.88
CA THR A 167 18.99 1.04 32.55
C THR A 167 19.35 1.31 34.01
N LEU A 168 20.07 2.40 34.29
CA LEU A 168 20.41 2.79 35.67
C LEU A 168 19.14 3.09 36.48
N ARG A 169 18.22 3.88 35.91
CA ARG A 169 16.95 4.26 36.56
C ARG A 169 16.09 3.03 36.87
N LEU A 170 16.04 2.06 35.97
CA LEU A 170 15.30 0.80 36.18
C LEU A 170 15.88 0.01 37.35
N ALA A 171 17.20 -0.13 37.43
CA ALA A 171 17.86 -0.85 38.53
C ALA A 171 17.62 -0.17 39.89
N GLU A 172 17.58 1.17 39.94
CA GLU A 172 17.24 1.91 41.15
C GLU A 172 15.78 1.68 41.57
N LEU A 173 14.85 1.72 40.63
CA LEU A 173 13.43 1.51 40.90
C LEU A 173 13.14 0.07 41.32
N GLU A 174 13.81 -0.92 40.72
CA GLU A 174 13.71 -2.33 41.10
C GLU A 174 14.12 -2.53 42.57
N LYS A 175 15.22 -1.92 43.00
CA LYS A 175 15.65 -1.97 44.40
C LYS A 175 14.59 -1.37 45.34
N LYS A 176 14.06 -0.20 45.01
CA LYS A 176 13.02 0.46 45.82
C LYS A 176 11.70 -0.32 45.87
N ALA A 177 11.40 -1.12 44.86
CA ALA A 177 10.19 -1.94 44.84
C ALA A 177 10.32 -3.22 45.68
N HIS A 178 11.54 -3.66 45.96
CA HIS A 178 11.83 -4.81 46.84
C HIS A 178 12.04 -4.41 48.32
N GLU A 179 12.04 -3.11 48.61
CA GLU A 179 11.99 -2.54 49.97
C GLU A 179 10.54 -2.43 50.46
#